data_AF-A0A314YMS8-F1
#
_entry.id   AF-A0A314YMS8-F1
#
_cell.length_a   1.000
_cell.length_b   1.000
_cell.length_c   1.000
_cell.angle_alpha   90.00
_cell.angle_beta   90.00
_cell.angle_gamma   90.00
#
_symmetry.space_group_name_H-M   'P 1'
#
loop_
_entity.id
_entity.type
_entity.pdbx_description
1 polymer ?
#
loop_
_entity_poly.entity_id
_entity_poly.type
_entity_poly.pdbx_seq_one_letter_code
_entity_poly.pdbx_strand_id
1 'polypeptide(L)'
;MQRTSQQRVLLLVKLYRHMLHEDFQNIVLPSAVKMLKRNPEIVLESVGILLNSVNLDLSKYAVEIISVALPQARHADEGRRVGALAIIRRVSQKSSNPDALEAMFNAVKSVIGDLFLIILLFWESLKEWNGKESCNEERME
;
A
#
# COMPACT_ATOMS: atom_id res chain seq x y z
N MET A 1 1.62 26.75 20.14
CA MET A 1 2.83 26.02 19.71
C MET A 1 2.54 24.80 18.81
N GLN A 2 1.34 24.66 18.21
CA GLN A 2 0.96 23.51 17.36
C GLN A 2 1.06 23.75 15.84
N ARG A 3 1.17 25.02 15.39
CA ARG A 3 1.20 25.37 13.94
C ARG A 3 2.47 24.91 13.22
N THR A 4 3.61 24.92 13.89
CA THR A 4 4.92 24.57 13.31
C THR A 4 5.06 23.07 13.02
N SER A 5 4.47 22.20 13.86
CA SER A 5 4.48 20.75 13.65
C SER A 5 3.61 20.35 12.45
N GLN A 6 2.40 20.92 12.33
CA GLN A 6 1.52 20.66 11.18
C GLN A 6 2.09 21.21 9.87
N GLN A 7 2.73 22.39 9.89
CA GLN A 7 3.38 22.95 8.70
C GLN A 7 4.54 22.07 8.20
N ARG A 8 5.29 21.42 9.09
CA ARG A 8 6.35 20.48 8.70
C ARG A 8 5.80 19.21 8.04
N VAL A 9 4.71 18.65 8.58
CA VAL A 9 4.05 17.48 7.97
C VAL A 9 3.49 17.83 6.58
N LEU A 10 2.91 19.02 6.40
CA LEU A 10 2.40 19.48 5.10
C LEU A 10 3.48 19.69 4.04
N LEU A 11 4.67 20.15 4.44
CA LEU A 11 5.82 20.28 3.53
C LEU A 11 6.32 18.93 3.04
N LEU A 12 6.37 17.93 3.92
CA LEU A 12 6.74 16.57 3.55
C LEU A 12 5.78 15.99 2.52
N VAL A 13 4.46 16.12 2.74
CA VAL A 13 3.45 15.64 1.78
C VAL A 13 3.62 16.29 0.39
N LYS A 14 3.95 17.59 0.34
CA LYS A 14 4.24 18.28 -0.93
C LYS A 14 5.52 17.77 -1.61
N LEU A 15 6.58 17.49 -0.84
CA LEU A 15 7.82 16.92 -1.38
C LEU A 15 7.56 15.53 -1.98
N TYR A 16 6.81 14.67 -1.28
CA TYR A 16 6.44 13.34 -1.79
C TYR A 16 5.55 13.40 -3.03
N ARG A 17 4.77 14.47 -3.21
CA ARG A 17 3.95 14.66 -4.42
C ARG A 17 4.78 14.95 -5.67
N HIS A 18 5.96 15.57 -5.53
CA HIS A 18 6.88 15.87 -6.64
C HIS A 18 8.01 14.87 -6.79
N MET A 19 7.97 13.76 -6.03
CA MET A 19 8.98 12.71 -6.07
C MET A 19 8.97 11.99 -7.41
N LEU A 20 10.16 11.78 -7.98
CA LEU A 20 10.33 11.00 -9.21
C LEU A 20 10.41 9.50 -8.90
N HIS A 21 10.12 8.67 -9.90
CA HIS A 21 10.22 7.21 -9.77
C HIS A 21 11.61 6.72 -9.36
N GLU A 22 12.67 7.41 -9.81
CA GLU A 22 14.05 7.06 -9.48
C GLU A 22 14.35 7.28 -7.99
N ASP A 23 13.96 8.42 -7.43
CA ASP A 23 14.13 8.72 -6.00
C ASP A 23 13.31 7.75 -5.13
N PHE A 24 12.09 7.44 -5.57
CA PHE A 24 11.26 6.46 -4.87
C PHE A 24 11.91 5.08 -4.87
N GLN A 25 12.39 4.61 -6.02
CA GLN A 25 12.99 3.28 -6.18
C GLN A 25 14.32 3.15 -5.44
N ASN A 26 15.18 4.17 -5.48
CA ASN A 26 16.55 4.08 -4.97
C ASN A 26 16.67 4.44 -3.48
N ILE A 27 15.77 5.27 -2.95
CA ILE A 27 15.89 5.81 -1.59
C ILE A 27 14.70 5.37 -0.73
N VAL A 28 13.48 5.64 -1.18
CA VAL A 28 12.29 5.50 -0.33
C VAL A 28 11.88 4.04 -0.16
N LEU A 29 11.78 3.31 -1.27
CA LEU A 29 11.35 1.91 -1.27
C LEU A 29 12.31 1.01 -0.47
N PRO A 30 13.64 1.06 -0.66
CA PRO A 30 14.57 0.22 0.11
C PRO A 30 14.52 0.55 1.60
N SER A 31 14.35 1.83 1.95
CA SER A 31 14.21 2.27 3.34
C SER A 31 12.91 1.76 3.97
N ALA A 32 11.77 1.94 3.29
CA ALA A 32 10.46 1.47 3.75
C ALA A 32 10.44 -0.06 3.93
N VAL A 33 10.94 -0.81 2.94
CA VAL A 33 11.07 -2.27 2.99
C VAL A 33 11.95 -2.71 4.17
N LYS A 34 13.10 -2.05 4.37
CA LYS A 34 14.01 -2.34 5.48
C LYS A 34 13.37 -2.06 6.84
N MET A 35 12.61 -0.97 6.96
CA MET A 35 11.90 -0.62 8.19
C MET A 35 10.76 -1.59 8.50
N LEU A 36 9.97 -1.97 7.49
CA LEU A 36 8.90 -2.98 7.62
C LEU A 36 9.44 -4.35 8.05
N LYS A 37 10.63 -4.75 7.58
CA LYS A 37 11.28 -6.00 8.00
C LYS A 37 11.80 -5.97 9.44
N ARG A 38 12.15 -4.80 9.97
CA ARG A 38 12.74 -4.65 11.32
C ARG A 38 11.68 -4.52 12.40
N ASN A 39 10.80 -3.53 12.28
CA ASN A 39 9.80 -3.19 13.30
C ASN A 39 8.45 -2.87 12.63
N PRO A 40 7.75 -3.87 12.06
CA PRO A 40 6.54 -3.65 11.28
C PRO A 40 5.45 -2.93 12.09
N GLU A 41 5.30 -3.24 13.38
CA GLU A 41 4.29 -2.60 14.25
C GLU A 41 4.31 -1.07 14.24
N ILE A 42 5.49 -0.46 14.32
CA ILE A 42 5.63 1.00 14.41
C ILE A 42 5.56 1.62 13.01
N VAL A 43 5.97 0.87 11.99
CA VAL A 43 6.28 1.40 10.67
C VAL A 43 5.10 1.30 9.71
N LEU A 44 4.19 0.33 9.90
CA LEU A 44 3.07 0.06 9.00
C LEU A 44 2.21 1.30 8.73
N GLU A 45 1.84 2.05 9.77
CA GLU A 45 1.04 3.27 9.62
C GLU A 45 1.80 4.35 8.84
N SER A 46 3.06 4.58 9.20
CA SER A 46 3.90 5.60 8.57
C SER A 46 4.14 5.30 7.09
N VAL A 47 4.39 4.04 6.73
CA VAL A 47 4.54 3.62 5.33
C VAL A 47 3.22 3.72 4.59
N GLY A 48 2.09 3.40 5.22
CA GLY A 48 0.77 3.62 4.63
C GLY A 48 0.51 5.08 4.28
N ILE A 49 0.85 6.02 5.17
CA ILE A 49 0.71 7.47 4.93
C ILE A 49 1.65 7.94 3.82
N LEU A 50 2.89 7.46 3.82
CA LEU A 50 3.89 7.73 2.78
C LEU A 50 3.40 7.30 1.40
N LEU A 51 2.96 6.05 1.26
CA LEU A 51 2.42 5.50 0.02
C LEU A 51 1.14 6.22 -0.42
N ASN A 52 0.35 6.73 0.52
CA ASN A 52 -0.81 7.56 0.20
C ASN A 52 -0.40 8.97 -0.31
N SER A 53 0.75 9.49 0.10
CA SER A 53 1.20 10.85 -0.22
C SER A 53 1.95 10.96 -1.55
N VAL A 54 2.58 9.88 -2.04
CA VAL A 54 3.28 9.87 -3.33
C VAL A 54 2.31 9.93 -4.51
N ASN A 55 2.57 10.74 -5.53
CA ASN A 55 1.72 10.80 -6.74
C ASN A 55 2.33 10.02 -7.91
N LEU A 56 2.63 8.74 -7.64
CA LEU A 56 3.32 7.85 -8.56
C LEU A 56 2.49 6.59 -8.77
N ASP A 57 2.54 6.02 -9.98
CA ASP A 57 2.04 4.67 -10.22
C ASP A 57 2.91 3.67 -9.46
N LEU A 58 2.26 2.85 -8.62
CA LEU A 58 2.93 1.89 -7.76
C LEU A 58 3.03 0.50 -8.40
N SER A 59 2.49 0.28 -9.59
CA SER A 59 2.50 -1.01 -10.28
C SER A 59 3.89 -1.67 -10.33
N LYS A 60 4.94 -0.91 -10.62
CA LYS A 60 6.33 -1.41 -10.69
C LYS A 60 6.85 -1.94 -9.34
N TYR A 61 6.34 -1.42 -8.24
CA TYR A 61 6.82 -1.69 -6.88
C TYR A 61 5.86 -2.58 -6.09
N ALA A 62 4.70 -2.87 -6.66
CA ALA A 62 3.57 -3.42 -5.94
C ALA A 62 3.88 -4.80 -5.35
N VAL A 63 4.49 -5.68 -6.14
CA VAL A 63 4.88 -7.04 -5.70
C VAL A 63 5.89 -6.98 -4.56
N GLU A 64 6.88 -6.09 -4.63
CA GLU A 64 7.90 -5.94 -3.59
C GLU A 64 7.28 -5.44 -2.27
N ILE A 65 6.45 -4.40 -2.33
CA ILE A 65 5.77 -3.83 -1.16
C ILE A 65 4.81 -4.85 -0.54
N ILE A 66 4.04 -5.56 -1.38
CA ILE A 66 3.10 -6.57 -0.91
C ILE A 66 3.84 -7.75 -0.29
N SER A 67 4.95 -8.21 -0.87
CA SER A 67 5.72 -9.34 -0.32
C SER A 67 6.14 -9.13 1.15
N VAL A 68 6.36 -7.88 1.57
CA VAL A 68 6.72 -7.55 2.96
C VAL A 68 5.53 -7.21 3.85
N ALA A 69 4.42 -6.72 3.28
CA ALA A 69 3.20 -6.42 4.02
C ALA A 69 2.36 -7.69 4.28
N LEU A 70 2.34 -8.61 3.33
CA LEU A 70 1.48 -9.80 3.35
C LEU A 70 1.70 -10.72 4.57
N PRO A 71 2.94 -10.97 5.05
CA PRO A 71 3.15 -11.72 6.29
C PRO A 71 2.56 -11.03 7.53
N GLN A 72 2.48 -9.69 7.53
CA GLN A 72 1.89 -8.91 8.62
C GLN A 72 0.36 -8.97 8.62
N ALA A 73 -0.26 -9.18 7.45
CA ALA A 73 -1.70 -9.39 7.32
C ALA A 73 -2.19 -10.71 7.96
N ARG A 74 -1.29 -11.67 8.21
CA ARG A 74 -1.55 -12.92 8.94
C ARG A 74 -1.22 -12.85 10.43
N HIS A 75 -0.79 -11.69 10.94
CA HIS A 75 -0.35 -11.60 12.32
C HIS A 75 -1.52 -11.75 13.31
N ALA A 76 -1.24 -12.30 14.50
CA ALA A 76 -2.25 -12.43 15.57
C ALA A 76 -2.74 -11.08 16.13
N ASP A 77 -1.96 -10.02 15.90
CA ASP A 77 -2.24 -8.66 16.36
C ASP A 77 -3.09 -7.93 15.31
N GLU A 78 -4.25 -7.41 15.73
CA GLU A 78 -5.17 -6.69 14.84
C GLU A 78 -4.56 -5.40 14.28
N GLY A 79 -3.81 -4.65 15.08
CA GLY A 79 -3.16 -3.42 14.63
C GLY A 79 -2.21 -3.67 13.46
N ARG A 80 -1.41 -4.74 13.54
CA ARG A 80 -0.52 -5.17 12.46
C ARG A 80 -1.28 -5.64 11.23
N ARG A 81 -2.38 -6.39 11.41
CA ARG A 81 -3.23 -6.83 10.28
C ARG A 81 -3.83 -5.65 9.54
N VAL A 82 -4.47 -4.73 10.26
CA VAL A 82 -5.11 -3.55 9.68
C VAL A 82 -4.09 -2.68 8.97
N GLY A 83 -2.93 -2.44 9.58
CA GLY A 83 -1.85 -1.66 8.95
C GLY A 83 -1.33 -2.29 7.66
N ALA A 84 -1.17 -3.61 7.64
CA ALA A 84 -0.74 -4.36 6.46
C ALA A 84 -1.76 -4.33 5.33
N LEU A 85 -3.03 -4.57 5.66
CA LEU A 85 -4.15 -4.50 4.70
C LEU A 85 -4.31 -3.09 4.15
N ALA A 86 -4.12 -2.05 4.98
CA ALA A 86 -4.13 -0.67 4.52
C ALA A 86 -3.03 -0.42 3.49
N ILE A 87 -1.80 -0.89 3.70
CA ILE A 87 -0.71 -0.78 2.70
C ILE A 87 -1.09 -1.49 1.40
N ILE A 88 -1.54 -2.75 1.48
CA ILE A 88 -1.93 -3.54 0.29
C ILE A 88 -3.02 -2.79 -0.49
N ARG A 89 -4.05 -2.31 0.19
CA ARG A 89 -5.12 -1.49 -0.40
C ARG A 89 -4.59 -0.24 -1.08
N ARG A 90 -3.66 0.49 -0.45
CA ARG A 90 -3.09 1.73 -1.02
C ARG A 90 -2.28 1.45 -2.28
N VAL A 91 -1.49 0.38 -2.28
CA VAL A 91 -0.74 -0.06 -3.47
C VAL A 91 -1.71 -0.41 -4.59
N SER A 92 -2.74 -1.24 -4.33
CA SER A 92 -3.75 -1.58 -5.34
C SER A 92 -4.49 -0.39 -5.91
N GLN A 93 -4.80 0.61 -5.10
CA GLN A 93 -5.49 1.83 -5.55
C GLN A 93 -4.62 2.71 -6.45
N LYS A 94 -3.30 2.54 -6.40
CA LYS A 94 -2.32 3.33 -7.14
C LYS A 94 -1.60 2.56 -8.23
N SER A 95 -1.89 1.27 -8.37
CA SER A 95 -1.42 0.45 -9.46
C SER A 95 -2.40 0.57 -10.63
N SER A 96 -1.92 1.04 -11.77
CA SER A 96 -2.73 1.13 -13.01
C SER A 96 -2.51 -0.03 -13.97
N ASN A 97 -1.46 -0.83 -13.78
CA ASN A 97 -1.14 -1.97 -14.64
C ASN A 97 -1.90 -3.25 -14.23
N PRO A 98 -2.69 -3.87 -15.14
CA PRO A 98 -3.43 -5.10 -14.86
C PRO A 98 -2.53 -6.30 -14.52
N ASP A 99 -1.36 -6.44 -15.15
CA ASP A 99 -0.42 -7.54 -14.86
C ASP A 99 0.12 -7.45 -13.43
N ALA A 100 0.36 -6.22 -12.96
CA ALA A 100 0.77 -5.98 -11.58
C ALA A 100 -0.35 -6.34 -10.62
N LEU A 101 -1.59 -5.96 -10.93
CA LEU A 101 -2.76 -6.30 -10.12
C LEU A 101 -3.00 -7.82 -10.06
N GLU A 102 -2.82 -8.53 -11.17
CA GLU A 102 -2.89 -9.99 -11.21
C GLU A 102 -1.79 -10.64 -10.37
N ALA A 103 -0.54 -10.17 -10.47
CA ALA A 103 0.56 -10.65 -9.65
C ALA A 103 0.31 -10.41 -8.14
N MET A 104 -0.26 -9.26 -7.79
CA MET A 104 -0.65 -8.95 -6.42
C MET A 104 -1.78 -9.86 -5.94
N PHE A 105 -2.79 -10.09 -6.77
CA PHE A 105 -3.89 -10.99 -6.46
C PHE A 105 -3.39 -12.42 -6.26
N ASN A 106 -2.49 -12.90 -7.10
CA ASN A 106 -1.87 -14.21 -6.97
C ASN A 106 -1.03 -14.33 -5.69
N ALA A 107 -0.24 -13.30 -5.36
CA ALA A 107 0.52 -13.25 -4.10
C ALA A 107 -0.42 -13.33 -2.89
N VAL A 108 -1.49 -12.52 -2.89
CA VAL A 108 -2.48 -12.49 -1.81
C VAL A 108 -3.22 -13.83 -1.71
N LYS A 109 -3.67 -14.39 -2.84
CA LYS A 109 -4.35 -15.69 -2.91
C LYS A 109 -3.50 -16.81 -2.35
N SER A 110 -2.20 -16.82 -2.65
CA SER A 110 -1.24 -17.79 -2.09
C SER A 110 -1.16 -17.73 -0.56
N VAL A 111 -1.50 -16.61 0.06
CA VAL A 111 -1.43 -16.41 1.52
C VAL A 111 -2.79 -16.59 2.18
N ILE A 112 -3.88 -16.27 1.48
CA ILE A 112 -5.28 -16.43 1.94
C ILE A 112 -5.74 -17.88 1.90
N GLY A 113 -5.19 -18.72 1.00
CA GLY A 113 -5.53 -20.15 0.89
C GLY A 113 -5.43 -20.94 2.20
N ASP A 114 -4.72 -20.40 3.20
CA ASP A 114 -4.49 -21.03 4.50
C ASP A 114 -5.38 -20.51 5.66
N LEU A 115 -6.16 -19.43 5.49
CA LEU A 115 -6.81 -18.79 6.65
C LEU A 115 -8.21 -18.22 6.35
N PHE A 116 -9.24 -18.97 6.73
CA PHE A 116 -10.67 -18.67 6.51
C PHE A 116 -11.13 -17.30 7.05
N LEU A 117 -10.48 -16.77 8.09
CA LEU A 117 -10.83 -15.47 8.70
C LEU A 117 -10.37 -14.25 7.87
N ILE A 118 -9.35 -14.38 7.02
CA ILE A 118 -8.89 -13.27 6.17
C ILE A 118 -9.85 -13.03 4.99
N ILE A 119 -10.62 -14.06 4.59
CA ILE A 119 -11.56 -13.99 3.47
C ILE A 119 -12.57 -12.86 3.66
N LEU A 120 -13.10 -12.63 4.86
CA LEU A 120 -14.11 -11.58 5.09
C LEU A 120 -13.52 -10.17 4.94
N LEU A 121 -12.36 -9.90 5.54
CA LEU A 121 -11.70 -8.58 5.47
C LEU A 121 -11.14 -8.29 4.07
N PHE A 122 -10.64 -9.32 3.40
CA PHE A 122 -10.18 -9.21 2.02
C PHE A 122 -11.35 -9.03 1.05
N TRP A 123 -12.46 -9.76 1.24
CA TRP A 123 -13.67 -9.63 0.43
C TRP A 123 -14.33 -8.26 0.58
N GLU A 124 -14.31 -7.68 1.78
CA GLU A 124 -14.79 -6.31 2.01
C GLU A 124 -13.91 -5.27 1.30
N SER A 125 -12.60 -5.49 1.28
CA SER A 125 -11.65 -4.68 0.49
C SER A 125 -11.81 -4.86 -1.03
N LEU A 126 -12.17 -6.07 -1.49
CA LEU A 126 -12.45 -6.37 -2.90
C LEU A 126 -13.79 -5.80 -3.37
N LYS A 127 -14.80 -5.76 -2.50
CA LYS A 127 -16.11 -5.18 -2.80
C LYS A 127 -16.00 -3.69 -3.14
N GLU A 128 -15.10 -2.98 -2.47
CA GLU A 128 -14.74 -1.60 -2.82
C GLU A 128 -13.92 -1.48 -4.11
N TRP A 129 -13.23 -2.55 -4.52
CA TRP A 129 -12.41 -2.58 -5.73
C TRP A 129 -13.29 -2.81 -6.99
N ASN A 130 -14.24 -3.73 -6.90
CA ASN A 130 -15.19 -4.03 -7.97
C ASN A 130 -16.14 -2.84 -8.28
N GLY A 131 -16.37 -1.97 -7.30
CA GLY A 131 -17.11 -0.71 -7.50
C GLY A 131 -16.34 0.39 -8.25
N LYS A 132 -15.06 0.18 -8.59
CA LYS A 132 -14.23 1.17 -9.30
C LYS A 132 -13.91 0.81 -10.75
N GLU A 133 -14.10 -0.44 -11.17
CA GLU A 133 -14.00 -0.81 -12.59
C GLU A 133 -15.05 -0.06 -13.44
N SER A 134 -16.17 0.35 -12.84
CA SER A 134 -17.20 1.17 -13.48
C SER A 134 -16.78 2.63 -13.78
N CYS A 135 -15.65 3.12 -13.25
CA CYS A 135 -15.24 4.52 -13.35
C CYS A 135 -14.03 4.76 -14.26
N ASN A 136 -13.41 3.70 -14.79
CA ASN A 136 -12.21 3.81 -15.64
C ASN A 136 -12.49 3.66 -17.14
N GLU A 137 -13.73 3.34 -17.55
CA GLU A 137 -14.13 3.29 -18.96
C GLU A 137 -14.52 4.68 -19.53
N GLU A 138 -14.83 5.67 -18.68
CA GLU A 138 -15.28 7.02 -19.12
C GLU A 138 -14.17 8.10 -19.15
N ARG A 139 -12.88 7.71 -19.16
CA ARG A 139 -11.78 8.68 -19.33
C ARG A 139 -10.77 8.24 -20.40
N MET A 140 -11.29 7.70 -21.50
CA MET A 140 -10.60 7.63 -22.79
C MET A 140 -11.52 7.97 -23.98
N GLU A 141 -12.50 8.88 -23.76
CA GLU A 141 -13.17 9.64 -24.82
C GLU A 141 -13.12 11.14 -24.52
#